data_AF-A0A2V7HTB7-F1
#
_entry.id   AF-A0A2V7HTB7-F1
#
_cell.length_a   1.000
_cell.length_b   1.000
_cell.length_c   1.000
_cell.angle_alpha   90.00
_cell.angle_beta   90.00
_cell.angle_gamma   90.00
#
_symmetry.space_group_name_H-M   'P 1'
#
loop_
_entity.id
_entity.type
_entity.pdbx_description
1 polymer ?
#
loop_
_entity_poly.entity_id
_entity_poly.type
_entity_poly.pdbx_seq_one_letter_code
_entity_poly.pdbx_strand_id
1 'polypeptide(L)'
;MHAQAFKVGMRSPDDVSEAAKLLDDGACSAEHVAAVLGKTEGNGGVNDFTRALATLSFQRLLAERSGRDLGDIARRVPIIWSGGTEGVMSPHATLFTREPDRGAPTGDKRFTVGTAYTRDLLPEEFGTAVHARVAADGVRAAIEAAGIEAFEDVHFVQIKTGALTTERINAARARGRSVITGDTYKSMAYGRAAAALGIGLATGEVAESKLSDDVIARDFAVFSNV
;
A
#
# COMPACT_ATOMS: atom_id res chain seq x y z
N MET A 1 -19.01 3.61 -9.29
CA MET A 1 -17.75 3.87 -10.02
C MET A 1 -17.43 2.69 -10.94
N HIS A 2 -16.75 2.92 -12.06
CA HIS A 2 -16.24 1.83 -12.93
C HIS A 2 -14.75 1.58 -12.64
N ALA A 3 -14.42 0.44 -12.03
CA ALA A 3 -13.05 0.09 -11.70
C ALA A 3 -12.47 -0.97 -12.64
N GLN A 4 -11.22 -0.80 -13.04
CA GLN A 4 -10.47 -1.76 -13.88
C GLN A 4 -9.05 -1.95 -13.35
N ALA A 5 -8.43 -3.08 -13.71
CA ALA A 5 -7.05 -3.39 -13.36
C ALA A 5 -6.28 -3.83 -14.60
N PHE A 6 -5.10 -3.25 -14.82
CA PHE A 6 -4.24 -3.54 -15.98
C PHE A 6 -2.88 -3.98 -15.52
N LYS A 7 -2.48 -5.20 -15.87
CA LYS A 7 -1.15 -5.74 -15.55
C LYS A 7 -0.20 -5.53 -16.72
N VAL A 8 1.00 -5.01 -16.44
CA VAL A 8 2.06 -4.76 -17.41
C VAL A 8 3.38 -5.34 -16.93
N GLY A 9 4.18 -5.86 -17.86
CA GLY A 9 5.55 -6.29 -17.58
C GLY A 9 6.49 -5.09 -17.38
N MET A 10 7.55 -5.31 -16.62
CA MET A 10 8.63 -4.34 -16.43
C MET A 10 9.96 -5.02 -16.72
N ARG A 11 10.83 -4.43 -17.55
CA ARG A 11 12.18 -4.96 -17.83
C ARG A 11 13.25 -4.46 -16.84
N SER A 12 12.94 -3.42 -16.10
CA SER A 12 13.75 -2.83 -15.03
C SER A 12 12.83 -2.03 -14.09
N PRO A 13 13.28 -1.60 -12.89
CA PRO A 13 12.42 -0.88 -11.95
C PRO A 13 11.88 0.44 -12.50
N ASP A 14 12.60 1.08 -13.40
CA ASP A 14 12.23 2.32 -14.08
C ASP A 14 11.54 2.12 -15.43
N ASP A 15 11.33 0.87 -15.88
CA ASP A 15 10.63 0.58 -17.12
C ASP A 15 9.13 0.83 -16.99
N VAL A 16 8.70 1.95 -17.57
CA VAL A 16 7.29 2.35 -17.65
C VAL A 16 6.71 2.19 -19.06
N SER A 17 7.43 1.55 -19.99
CA SER A 17 7.07 1.56 -21.42
C SER A 17 5.72 0.90 -21.72
N GLU A 18 5.43 -0.25 -21.14
CA GLU A 18 4.13 -0.93 -21.33
C GLU A 18 2.98 -0.18 -20.64
N ALA A 19 3.24 0.46 -19.48
CA ALA A 19 2.27 1.33 -18.83
C ALA A 19 1.98 2.58 -19.68
N ALA A 20 3.02 3.21 -20.25
CA ALA A 20 2.89 4.35 -21.14
C ALA A 20 2.08 3.97 -22.38
N LYS A 21 2.37 2.80 -22.98
CA LYS A 21 1.61 2.27 -24.10
C LYS A 21 0.12 2.11 -23.79
N LEU A 22 -0.24 1.54 -22.63
CA LEU A 22 -1.64 1.42 -22.21
C LEU A 22 -2.35 2.78 -22.13
N LEU A 23 -1.67 3.80 -21.62
CA LEU A 23 -2.21 5.16 -21.52
C LEU A 23 -2.32 5.83 -22.89
N ASP A 24 -1.27 5.70 -23.72
CA ASP A 24 -1.17 6.33 -25.04
C ASP A 24 -2.15 5.70 -26.04
N ASP A 25 -2.41 4.39 -25.94
CA ASP A 25 -3.42 3.67 -26.74
C ASP A 25 -4.87 3.93 -26.25
N GLY A 26 -5.04 4.67 -25.15
CA GLY A 26 -6.36 5.02 -24.59
C GLY A 26 -7.08 3.85 -23.90
N ALA A 27 -6.36 2.80 -23.50
CA ALA A 27 -6.94 1.68 -22.75
C ALA A 27 -7.41 2.10 -21.35
N CYS A 28 -6.75 3.12 -20.77
CA CYS A 28 -7.22 3.85 -19.59
C CYS A 28 -6.62 5.26 -19.54
N SER A 29 -7.18 6.14 -18.72
CA SER A 29 -6.66 7.51 -18.52
C SER A 29 -5.78 7.62 -17.28
N ALA A 30 -4.66 8.34 -17.40
CA ALA A 30 -3.77 8.67 -16.29
C ALA A 30 -4.47 9.50 -15.19
N GLU A 31 -5.53 10.23 -15.55
CA GLU A 31 -6.36 10.95 -14.60
C GLU A 31 -7.13 10.02 -13.65
N HIS A 32 -7.54 8.86 -14.16
CA HIS A 32 -8.38 7.89 -13.44
C HIS A 32 -7.56 6.80 -12.74
N VAL A 33 -6.23 6.80 -12.83
CA VAL A 33 -5.38 5.88 -12.07
C VAL A 33 -5.54 6.17 -10.57
N ALA A 34 -6.10 5.20 -9.85
CA ALA A 34 -6.37 5.27 -8.43
C ALA A 34 -5.22 4.72 -7.58
N ALA A 35 -4.53 3.67 -8.07
CA ALA A 35 -3.38 3.07 -7.40
C ALA A 35 -2.47 2.33 -8.40
N VAL A 36 -1.22 2.12 -8.01
CA VAL A 36 -0.30 1.19 -8.69
C VAL A 36 0.23 0.20 -7.67
N LEU A 37 0.16 -1.10 -7.97
CA LEU A 37 0.74 -2.17 -7.16
C LEU A 37 1.67 -3.00 -8.02
N GLY A 38 2.87 -3.32 -7.54
CA GLY A 38 3.74 -4.16 -8.33
C GLY A 38 4.90 -4.79 -7.60
N LYS A 39 5.70 -5.50 -8.40
CA LYS A 39 6.88 -6.25 -8.00
C LYS A 39 8.11 -5.65 -8.66
N THR A 40 9.07 -5.21 -7.85
CA THR A 40 10.37 -4.71 -8.32
C THR A 40 11.47 -5.71 -7.97
N GLU A 41 12.50 -5.78 -8.81
CA GLU A 41 13.53 -6.84 -8.78
C GLU A 41 14.69 -6.64 -7.80
N GLY A 42 14.59 -5.68 -6.87
CA GLY A 42 15.52 -5.59 -5.76
C GLY A 42 15.31 -6.72 -4.74
N ASN A 43 16.13 -6.75 -3.69
CA ASN A 43 16.14 -7.87 -2.74
C ASN A 43 14.93 -7.94 -1.76
N GLY A 44 13.99 -7.00 -1.82
CA GLY A 44 12.84 -6.97 -0.91
C GLY A 44 13.16 -6.62 0.56
N GLY A 45 14.44 -6.55 0.94
CA GLY A 45 14.94 -6.17 2.26
C GLY A 45 15.00 -4.66 2.48
N VAL A 46 15.80 -4.22 3.45
CA VAL A 46 15.87 -2.81 3.86
C VAL A 46 16.48 -1.92 2.77
N ASN A 47 17.61 -2.34 2.21
CA ASN A 47 18.41 -1.59 1.23
C ASN A 47 17.96 -1.78 -0.23
N ASP A 48 16.70 -2.14 -0.44
CA ASP A 48 16.15 -2.26 -1.79
C ASP A 48 15.55 -0.91 -2.23
N PHE A 49 16.34 -0.22 -3.06
CA PHE A 49 16.02 1.08 -3.64
C PHE A 49 15.29 0.98 -4.98
N THR A 50 15.09 -0.23 -5.52
CA THR A 50 14.31 -0.42 -6.77
C THR A 50 12.88 0.07 -6.60
N ARG A 51 12.34 -0.06 -5.38
CA ARG A 51 11.01 0.44 -5.00
C ARG A 51 10.92 1.96 -5.13
N ALA A 52 11.92 2.70 -4.66
CA ALA A 52 11.91 4.16 -4.75
C ALA A 52 12.08 4.63 -6.20
N LEU A 53 12.96 3.96 -6.96
CA LEU A 53 13.14 4.22 -8.38
C LEU A 53 11.84 4.00 -9.16
N ALA A 54 11.17 2.86 -8.96
CA ALA A 54 9.91 2.56 -9.62
C ALA A 54 8.80 3.54 -9.22
N THR A 55 8.74 3.97 -7.94
CA THR A 55 7.80 5.02 -7.51
C THR A 55 8.02 6.29 -8.30
N LEU A 56 9.27 6.78 -8.36
CA LEU A 56 9.57 8.02 -9.07
C LEU A 56 9.24 7.91 -10.57
N SER A 57 9.58 6.79 -11.21
CA SER A 57 9.32 6.58 -12.64
C SER A 57 7.83 6.55 -12.96
N PHE A 58 7.02 5.83 -12.17
CA PHE A 58 5.56 5.83 -12.35
C PHE A 58 4.92 7.18 -12.01
N GLN A 59 5.41 7.89 -10.97
CA GLN A 59 4.91 9.23 -10.68
C GLN A 59 5.16 10.19 -11.84
N ARG A 60 6.35 10.13 -12.46
CA ARG A 60 6.68 10.94 -13.64
C ARG A 60 5.80 10.62 -14.83
N LEU A 61 5.62 9.34 -15.16
CA LEU A 61 4.71 8.92 -16.23
C LEU A 61 3.30 9.48 -16.02
N LEU A 62 2.74 9.29 -14.82
CA LEU A 62 1.38 9.75 -14.52
C LEU A 62 1.29 11.28 -14.52
N ALA A 63 2.29 11.99 -14.02
CA ALA A 63 2.35 13.45 -14.03
C ALA A 63 2.34 13.98 -15.47
N GLU A 64 3.22 13.46 -16.33
CA GLU A 64 3.31 13.83 -17.74
C GLU A 64 2.01 13.57 -18.50
N ARG A 65 1.40 12.39 -18.32
CA ARG A 65 0.19 11.99 -19.06
C ARG A 65 -1.09 12.61 -18.54
N SER A 66 -1.14 13.04 -17.28
CA SER A 66 -2.29 13.75 -16.71
C SER A 66 -2.13 15.27 -16.66
N GLY A 67 -0.97 15.82 -17.06
CA GLY A 67 -0.67 17.25 -16.99
C GLY A 67 -0.60 17.80 -15.55
N ARG A 68 -0.36 16.94 -14.55
CA ARG A 68 -0.33 17.29 -13.13
C ARG A 68 1.11 17.38 -12.61
N ASP A 69 1.30 18.11 -11.52
CA ASP A 69 2.59 18.13 -10.86
C ASP A 69 2.90 16.80 -10.15
N LEU A 70 4.18 16.47 -10.04
CA LEU A 70 4.65 15.23 -9.43
C LEU A 70 4.17 15.09 -7.96
N GLY A 71 4.09 16.20 -7.22
CA GLY A 71 3.63 16.22 -5.84
C GLY A 71 2.14 15.92 -5.70
N ASP A 72 1.31 16.37 -6.64
CA ASP A 72 -0.11 16.02 -6.73
C ASP A 72 -0.29 14.52 -6.99
N ILE A 73 0.48 13.95 -7.92
CA ILE A 73 0.47 12.48 -8.12
C ILE A 73 0.84 11.75 -6.81
N ALA A 74 1.90 12.20 -6.13
CA ALA A 74 2.36 11.57 -4.89
C ALA A 74 1.33 11.60 -3.76
N ARG A 75 0.48 12.63 -3.70
CA ARG A 75 -0.59 12.77 -2.70
C ARG A 75 -1.86 12.00 -3.04
N ARG A 76 -2.11 11.72 -4.32
CA ARG A 76 -3.40 11.15 -4.78
C ARG A 76 -3.34 9.68 -5.20
N VAL A 77 -2.18 9.19 -5.68
CA VAL A 77 -2.03 7.82 -6.18
C VAL A 77 -1.06 7.05 -5.28
N PRO A 78 -1.55 6.13 -4.44
CA PRO A 78 -0.68 5.20 -3.74
C PRO A 78 0.03 4.31 -4.75
N ILE A 79 1.36 4.33 -4.71
CA ILE A 79 2.22 3.48 -5.53
C ILE A 79 2.97 2.53 -4.60
N ILE A 80 2.59 1.25 -4.65
CA ILE A 80 2.97 0.22 -3.71
C ILE A 80 3.86 -0.81 -4.40
N TRP A 81 5.16 -0.74 -4.13
CA TRP A 81 6.11 -1.75 -4.61
C TRP A 81 6.46 -2.74 -3.52
N SER A 82 6.28 -4.03 -3.84
CA SER A 82 6.81 -5.15 -3.09
C SER A 82 8.09 -5.63 -3.79
N GLY A 83 9.25 -5.36 -3.21
CA GLY A 83 10.52 -5.84 -3.75
C GLY A 83 10.67 -7.36 -3.61
N GLY A 84 11.68 -7.93 -4.26
CA GLY A 84 11.95 -9.36 -4.27
C GLY A 84 11.19 -10.06 -5.39
N THR A 85 11.90 -10.39 -6.46
CA THR A 85 11.40 -11.21 -7.57
C THR A 85 12.31 -12.41 -7.77
N GLU A 86 12.63 -13.10 -6.67
CA GLU A 86 13.45 -14.29 -6.68
C GLU A 86 12.77 -15.45 -7.42
N GLY A 87 13.57 -16.41 -7.89
CA GLY A 87 13.09 -17.58 -8.61
C GLY A 87 12.54 -17.22 -9.99
N VAL A 88 11.26 -17.51 -10.22
CA VAL A 88 10.56 -17.29 -11.50
C VAL A 88 9.55 -16.15 -11.45
N MET A 89 9.51 -15.38 -10.36
CA MET A 89 8.63 -14.22 -10.25
C MET A 89 9.06 -13.15 -11.25
N SER A 90 8.16 -12.74 -12.14
CA SER A 90 8.46 -11.67 -13.11
C SER A 90 8.12 -10.28 -12.55
N PRO A 91 9.02 -9.30 -12.68
CA PRO A 91 8.73 -7.89 -12.38
C PRO A 91 7.54 -7.39 -13.19
N HIS A 92 6.63 -6.68 -12.53
CA HIS A 92 5.40 -6.18 -13.14
C HIS A 92 4.76 -5.09 -12.31
N ALA A 93 3.88 -4.31 -12.94
CA ALA A 93 2.97 -3.39 -12.29
C ALA A 93 1.52 -3.73 -12.62
N THR A 94 0.61 -3.39 -11.73
CA THR A 94 -0.83 -3.44 -11.92
C THR A 94 -1.36 -2.04 -11.66
N LEU A 95 -1.91 -1.40 -12.69
CA LEU A 95 -2.57 -0.10 -12.59
C LEU A 95 -4.04 -0.35 -12.28
N PHE A 96 -4.51 0.18 -11.15
CA PHE A 96 -5.93 0.21 -10.81
C PHE A 96 -6.49 1.56 -11.21
N THR A 97 -7.60 1.54 -11.94
CA THR A 97 -8.26 2.73 -12.43
C THR A 97 -9.68 2.79 -11.90
N ARG A 98 -10.18 4.01 -11.71
CA ARG A 98 -11.51 4.26 -11.20
C ARG A 98 -12.12 5.44 -11.95
N GLU A 99 -13.00 5.12 -12.88
CA GLU A 99 -13.70 6.07 -13.73
C GLU A 99 -15.10 6.39 -13.17
N PRO A 100 -15.69 7.53 -13.57
CA PRO A 100 -17.10 7.81 -13.32
C PRO A 100 -18.00 6.68 -13.79
N ASP A 101 -19.17 6.55 -13.15
CA ASP A 101 -20.14 5.55 -13.56
C ASP A 101 -20.63 5.76 -14.99
N ARG A 102 -20.74 4.64 -15.71
CA ARG A 102 -21.24 4.59 -17.09
C ARG A 102 -22.77 4.34 -17.14
N GLY A 103 -23.46 4.59 -16.03
CA GLY A 103 -24.89 4.32 -15.86
C GLY A 103 -25.21 3.84 -14.44
N ALA A 104 -26.50 3.64 -14.15
CA ALA A 104 -26.92 3.04 -12.88
C ALA A 104 -26.40 1.59 -12.80
N PRO A 105 -25.80 1.17 -11.67
CA PRO A 105 -25.42 -0.22 -11.47
C PRO A 105 -26.63 -1.14 -11.63
N THR A 106 -26.52 -2.17 -12.46
CA THR A 106 -27.55 -3.20 -12.63
C THR A 106 -26.94 -4.57 -12.36
N GLY A 107 -27.60 -5.38 -11.54
CA GLY A 107 -27.19 -6.76 -11.24
C GLY A 107 -26.27 -6.90 -10.03
N ASP A 108 -25.44 -7.93 -10.04
CA ASP A 108 -24.59 -8.34 -8.92
C ASP A 108 -23.42 -7.38 -8.65
N LYS A 109 -22.84 -7.50 -7.45
CA LYS A 109 -21.63 -6.77 -7.03
C LYS A 109 -20.49 -6.96 -8.04
N ARG A 110 -19.68 -5.91 -8.21
CA ARG A 110 -18.52 -5.88 -9.14
C ARG A 110 -17.29 -5.37 -8.42
N PHE A 111 -16.13 -5.59 -9.04
CA PHE A 111 -14.86 -5.07 -8.54
C PHE A 111 -14.92 -3.55 -8.35
N THR A 112 -14.45 -3.10 -7.18
CA THR A 112 -14.22 -1.69 -6.83
C THR A 112 -12.90 -1.58 -6.10
N VAL A 113 -12.37 -0.35 -6.02
CA VAL A 113 -11.13 -0.05 -5.30
C VAL A 113 -11.24 1.30 -4.62
N GLY A 114 -10.79 1.35 -3.37
CA GLY A 114 -10.65 2.57 -2.59
C GLY A 114 -9.24 2.68 -2.05
N THR A 115 -8.81 3.92 -1.82
CA THR A 115 -7.47 4.23 -1.36
C THR A 115 -7.54 5.27 -0.26
N ALA A 116 -6.57 5.21 0.65
CA ALA A 116 -6.39 6.19 1.71
C ALA A 116 -4.92 6.27 2.10
N TYR A 117 -4.54 7.41 2.68
CA TYR A 117 -3.27 7.59 3.36
C TYR A 117 -3.53 7.78 4.85
N THR A 118 -2.69 7.17 5.68
CA THR A 118 -2.70 7.48 7.11
C THR A 118 -1.87 8.72 7.38
N ARG A 119 -1.96 9.25 8.61
CA ARG A 119 -0.91 10.15 9.11
C ARG A 119 0.44 9.44 9.13
N ASP A 120 1.51 10.24 9.19
CA ASP A 120 2.84 9.72 9.45
C ASP A 120 2.94 9.13 10.87
N LEU A 121 3.67 8.03 10.97
CA LEU A 121 4.01 7.39 12.23
C LEU A 121 5.37 7.88 12.74
N LEU A 122 5.41 8.21 14.02
CA LEU A 122 6.67 8.40 14.72
C LEU A 122 7.42 7.06 14.78
N PRO A 123 8.77 7.06 14.81
CA PRO A 123 9.55 5.84 14.94
C PRO A 123 9.18 4.97 16.16
N GLU A 124 8.83 5.60 17.28
CA GLU A 124 8.37 4.95 18.52
C GLU A 124 6.95 4.36 18.44
N GLU A 125 6.14 4.77 17.46
CA GLU A 125 4.82 4.16 17.19
C GLU A 125 4.93 3.00 16.19
N PHE A 126 6.03 2.93 15.44
CA PHE A 126 6.16 1.98 14.34
C PHE A 126 6.22 0.53 14.86
N GLY A 127 5.26 -0.27 14.41
CA GLY A 127 5.18 -1.68 14.77
C GLY A 127 4.56 -1.94 16.15
N THR A 128 3.91 -0.95 16.74
CA THR A 128 3.16 -1.05 18.02
C THR A 128 1.65 -1.10 17.76
N ALA A 129 0.85 -1.23 18.82
CA ALA A 129 -0.61 -1.19 18.73
C ALA A 129 -1.11 0.17 18.18
N VAL A 130 -0.33 1.25 18.35
CA VAL A 130 -0.63 2.55 17.75
C VAL A 130 -0.57 2.47 16.22
N HIS A 131 0.46 1.82 15.67
CA HIS A 131 0.54 1.59 14.22
C HIS A 131 -0.66 0.76 13.73
N ALA A 132 -1.07 -0.28 14.45
CA ALA A 132 -2.24 -1.06 14.08
C ALA A 132 -3.54 -0.22 14.06
N ARG A 133 -3.77 0.64 15.05
CA ARG A 133 -4.94 1.56 15.05
C ARG A 133 -4.90 2.56 13.91
N VAL A 134 -3.74 3.15 13.65
CA VAL A 134 -3.55 4.09 12.53
C VAL A 134 -3.80 3.40 11.18
N ALA A 135 -3.34 2.15 11.03
CA ALA A 135 -3.64 1.35 9.85
C ALA A 135 -5.15 1.07 9.75
N ALA A 136 -5.82 0.74 10.85
CA ALA A 136 -7.26 0.49 10.87
C ALA A 136 -8.06 1.71 10.40
N ASP A 137 -7.69 2.92 10.81
CA ASP A 137 -8.33 4.16 10.35
C ASP A 137 -8.16 4.35 8.84
N GLY A 138 -6.96 4.08 8.31
CA GLY A 138 -6.70 4.10 6.86
C GLY A 138 -7.51 3.05 6.10
N VAL A 139 -7.64 1.83 6.64
CA VAL A 139 -8.42 0.76 6.03
C VAL A 139 -9.90 1.10 5.99
N ARG A 140 -10.48 1.64 7.08
CA ARG A 140 -11.88 2.09 7.10
C ARG A 140 -12.13 3.19 6.07
N ALA A 141 -11.23 4.17 5.98
CA ALA A 141 -11.32 5.23 4.98
C ALA A 141 -11.21 4.69 3.55
N ALA A 142 -10.36 3.69 3.30
CA ALA A 142 -10.25 3.05 1.99
C ALA A 142 -11.50 2.22 1.63
N ILE A 143 -12.09 1.51 2.59
CA ILE A 143 -13.35 0.75 2.41
C ILE A 143 -14.50 1.72 2.07
N GLU A 144 -14.62 2.83 2.81
CA GLU A 144 -15.58 3.88 2.53
C GLU A 144 -15.36 4.50 1.14
N ALA A 145 -14.11 4.83 0.80
CA ALA A 145 -13.75 5.35 -0.52
C ALA A 145 -13.97 4.35 -1.67
N ALA A 146 -14.07 3.05 -1.37
CA ALA A 146 -14.44 2.01 -2.33
C ALA A 146 -15.95 1.88 -2.51
N GLY A 147 -16.76 2.46 -1.61
CA GLY A 147 -18.21 2.30 -1.57
C GLY A 147 -18.63 0.89 -1.13
N ILE A 148 -17.83 0.22 -0.29
CA ILE A 148 -18.14 -1.10 0.25
C ILE A 148 -18.88 -0.93 1.58
N GLU A 149 -20.10 -1.46 1.67
CA GLU A 149 -20.97 -1.31 2.85
C GLU A 149 -20.81 -2.47 3.85
N ALA A 150 -20.53 -3.68 3.36
CA ALA A 150 -20.41 -4.89 4.16
C ALA A 150 -18.98 -5.42 4.14
N PHE A 151 -18.42 -5.75 5.30
CA PHE A 151 -17.03 -6.21 5.41
C PHE A 151 -16.76 -7.51 4.67
N GLU A 152 -17.78 -8.36 4.49
CA GLU A 152 -17.70 -9.62 3.76
C GLU A 152 -17.40 -9.43 2.26
N ASP A 153 -17.61 -8.22 1.73
CA ASP A 153 -17.27 -7.86 0.35
C ASP A 153 -15.83 -7.30 0.22
N VAL A 154 -15.10 -7.19 1.33
CA VAL A 154 -13.68 -6.85 1.32
C VAL A 154 -12.91 -8.15 1.10
N HIS A 155 -12.24 -8.27 -0.04
CA HIS A 155 -11.53 -9.50 -0.41
C HIS A 155 -10.00 -9.39 -0.38
N PHE A 156 -9.46 -8.18 -0.32
CA PHE A 156 -8.02 -7.95 -0.27
C PHE A 156 -7.70 -6.54 0.22
N VAL A 157 -6.80 -6.41 1.19
CA VAL A 157 -6.32 -5.10 1.67
C VAL A 157 -4.80 -5.01 1.58
N GLN A 158 -4.31 -4.14 0.70
CA GLN A 158 -2.88 -3.92 0.52
C GLN A 158 -2.41 -2.65 1.25
N ILE A 159 -1.42 -2.80 2.15
CA ILE A 159 -0.80 -1.69 2.87
C ILE A 159 0.69 -1.57 2.52
N LYS A 160 1.20 -0.33 2.46
CA LYS A 160 2.63 -0.01 2.44
C LYS A 160 3.00 0.74 3.72
N THR A 161 3.89 0.18 4.55
CA THR A 161 4.28 0.78 5.85
C THR A 161 5.78 1.09 5.98
N GLY A 162 6.66 0.31 5.36
CA GLY A 162 8.10 0.59 5.31
C GLY A 162 8.91 -0.09 6.43
N ALA A 163 9.91 0.61 6.97
CA ALA A 163 10.85 0.12 7.99
C ALA A 163 11.37 1.25 8.88
N LEU A 164 11.92 0.91 10.04
CA LEU A 164 12.79 1.79 10.81
C LEU A 164 14.20 1.79 10.20
N THR A 165 14.73 2.99 9.96
CA THR A 165 16.15 3.19 9.62
C THR A 165 16.94 3.55 10.88
N THR A 166 18.26 3.45 10.82
CA THR A 166 19.15 3.85 11.92
C THR A 166 18.89 5.30 12.35
N GLU A 167 18.65 6.20 11.41
CA GLU A 167 18.34 7.61 11.66
C GLU A 167 17.02 7.76 12.41
N ARG A 168 15.96 7.05 11.99
CA ARG A 168 14.65 7.07 12.67
C ARG A 168 14.76 6.52 14.10
N ILE A 169 15.53 5.46 14.30
CA ILE A 169 15.77 4.86 15.63
C ILE A 169 16.50 5.87 16.53
N ASN A 170 17.55 6.51 16.02
CA ASN A 170 18.30 7.50 16.78
C ASN A 170 17.46 8.76 17.08
N ALA A 171 16.56 9.16 16.17
CA ALA A 171 15.65 10.27 16.41
C ALA A 171 14.68 10.01 17.57
N ALA A 172 14.14 8.78 17.70
CA ALA A 172 13.34 8.40 18.86
C ALA A 172 14.17 8.43 20.16
N ARG A 173 15.38 7.87 20.15
CA ARG A 173 16.29 7.88 21.30
C ARG A 173 16.64 9.30 21.74
N ALA A 174 16.87 10.21 20.81
CA ALA A 174 17.14 11.62 21.10
C ALA A 174 15.95 12.33 21.80
N ARG A 175 14.71 11.84 21.58
CA ARG A 175 13.51 12.28 22.30
C ARG A 175 13.26 11.50 23.61
N GLY A 176 14.18 10.65 24.04
CA GLY A 176 13.99 9.78 25.21
C GLY A 176 12.94 8.68 25.02
N ARG A 177 12.64 8.31 23.77
CA ARG A 177 11.66 7.27 23.42
C ARG A 177 12.36 5.98 22.99
N SER A 178 11.76 4.85 23.34
CA SER A 178 12.14 3.52 22.83
C SER A 178 11.43 3.22 21.51
N VAL A 179 12.00 2.28 20.76
CA VAL A 179 11.38 1.69 19.56
C VAL A 179 11.18 0.20 19.79
N ILE A 180 10.25 -0.43 19.06
CA ILE A 180 9.93 -1.85 19.21
C ILE A 180 11.13 -2.78 18.92
N THR A 181 12.07 -2.32 18.08
CA THR A 181 13.33 -3.02 17.79
C THR A 181 14.41 -2.03 17.32
N GLY A 182 15.66 -2.30 17.70
CA GLY A 182 16.84 -1.60 17.17
C GLY A 182 17.35 -2.14 15.84
N ASP A 183 16.80 -3.25 15.36
CA ASP A 183 17.16 -3.90 14.10
C ASP A 183 16.25 -3.44 12.95
N THR A 184 16.86 -2.90 11.89
CA THR A 184 16.14 -2.32 10.75
C THR A 184 15.37 -3.38 9.95
N TYR A 185 15.91 -4.59 9.79
CA TYR A 185 15.25 -5.67 9.05
C TYR A 185 14.09 -6.27 9.84
N LYS A 186 14.28 -6.53 11.13
CA LYS A 186 13.23 -7.00 12.05
C LYS A 186 12.11 -5.97 12.18
N SER A 187 12.42 -4.68 12.07
CA SER A 187 11.39 -3.63 12.07
C SER A 187 10.38 -3.82 10.94
N MET A 188 10.81 -4.28 9.76
CA MET A 188 9.90 -4.55 8.66
C MET A 188 8.84 -5.61 9.03
N ALA A 189 9.22 -6.62 9.81
CA ALA A 189 8.30 -7.66 10.27
C ALA A 189 7.26 -7.09 11.26
N TYR A 190 7.70 -6.28 12.24
CA TYR A 190 6.78 -5.59 13.16
C TYR A 190 5.84 -4.63 12.43
N GLY A 191 6.36 -3.88 11.45
CA GLY A 191 5.55 -2.99 10.62
C GLY A 191 4.46 -3.75 9.88
N ARG A 192 4.81 -4.85 9.20
CA ARG A 192 3.84 -5.72 8.50
C ARG A 192 2.82 -6.33 9.45
N ALA A 193 3.26 -6.86 10.59
CA ALA A 193 2.36 -7.49 11.55
C ALA A 193 1.37 -6.47 12.16
N ALA A 194 1.84 -5.29 12.54
CA ALA A 194 0.97 -4.24 13.05
C ALA A 194 -0.04 -3.77 12.00
N ALA A 195 0.40 -3.58 10.74
CA ALA A 195 -0.51 -3.23 9.64
C ALA A 195 -1.57 -4.32 9.40
N ALA A 196 -1.20 -5.60 9.42
CA ALA A 196 -2.13 -6.71 9.27
C ALA A 196 -3.16 -6.79 10.40
N LEU A 197 -2.74 -6.53 11.65
CA LEU A 197 -3.67 -6.43 12.78
C LEU A 197 -4.57 -5.20 12.69
N GLY A 198 -4.10 -4.12 12.08
CA GLY A 198 -4.92 -2.97 11.73
C GLY A 198 -6.01 -3.29 10.71
N ILE A 199 -5.72 -4.15 9.71
CA ILE A 199 -6.73 -4.66 8.78
C ILE A 199 -7.80 -5.43 9.57
N GLY A 200 -7.38 -6.41 10.38
CA GLY A 200 -8.31 -7.22 11.19
C GLY A 200 -9.15 -6.38 12.16
N LEU A 201 -8.59 -5.30 12.71
CA LEU A 201 -9.34 -4.35 13.55
C LEU A 201 -10.37 -3.55 12.75
N ALA A 202 -10.04 -3.17 11.52
CA ALA A 202 -10.95 -2.42 10.64
C ALA A 202 -12.11 -3.29 10.15
N THR A 203 -11.84 -4.57 9.83
CA THR A 203 -12.83 -5.54 9.33
C THR A 203 -13.61 -6.25 10.43
N GLY A 204 -13.23 -6.06 11.70
CA GLY A 204 -13.88 -6.68 12.86
C GLY A 204 -13.42 -8.12 13.16
N GLU A 205 -12.45 -8.65 12.42
CA GLU A 205 -11.84 -9.97 12.67
C GLU A 205 -11.01 -10.01 13.97
N VAL A 206 -10.47 -8.86 14.38
CA VAL A 206 -9.68 -8.69 15.60
C VAL A 206 -10.38 -7.69 16.52
N ALA A 207 -10.78 -8.16 17.72
CA ALA A 207 -11.33 -7.29 18.74
C ALA A 207 -10.27 -6.32 19.30
N GLU A 208 -10.65 -5.04 19.48
CA GLU A 208 -9.78 -4.00 20.07
C GLU A 208 -9.16 -4.43 21.41
N SER A 209 -9.90 -5.18 22.23
CA SER A 209 -9.42 -5.66 23.53
C SER A 209 -8.25 -6.66 23.44
N LYS A 210 -8.02 -7.26 22.26
CA LYS A 210 -6.89 -8.15 22.00
C LYS A 210 -5.67 -7.39 21.48
N LEU A 211 -5.81 -6.12 21.12
CA LEU A 211 -4.73 -5.35 20.51
C LEU A 211 -3.82 -4.74 21.58
N SER A 212 -2.58 -5.24 21.63
CA SER A 212 -1.51 -4.72 22.46
C SER A 212 -0.16 -4.89 21.75
N ASP A 213 0.89 -4.26 22.26
CA ASP A 213 2.23 -4.43 21.69
C ASP A 213 2.74 -5.88 21.82
N ASP A 214 2.23 -6.62 22.81
CA ASP A 214 2.67 -8.00 23.10
C ASP A 214 2.08 -9.05 22.17
N VAL A 215 1.04 -8.74 21.39
CA VAL A 215 0.52 -9.66 20.37
C VAL A 215 1.23 -9.50 19.03
N ILE A 216 1.79 -8.32 18.74
CA ILE A 216 2.35 -7.99 17.42
C ILE A 216 3.59 -8.85 17.15
N ALA A 217 3.54 -9.61 16.05
CA ALA A 217 4.59 -10.54 15.63
C ALA A 217 4.94 -11.62 16.68
N ARG A 218 4.02 -11.92 17.61
CA ARG A 218 4.20 -12.90 18.70
C ARG A 218 3.04 -13.88 18.81
N ASP A 219 1.80 -13.40 18.76
CA ASP A 219 0.62 -14.26 18.76
C ASP A 219 0.08 -14.43 17.34
N PHE A 220 0.42 -15.54 16.70
CA PHE A 220 -0.01 -15.86 15.34
C PHE A 220 -1.44 -16.41 15.25
N ALA A 221 -2.14 -16.58 16.37
CA ALA A 221 -3.57 -16.87 16.36
C ALA A 221 -4.43 -15.62 16.09
N VAL A 222 -3.82 -14.42 16.12
CA VAL A 222 -4.49 -13.15 15.79
C VAL A 222 -4.02 -12.70 14.40
N PHE A 223 -4.93 -12.70 13.42
CA PHE A 223 -4.64 -12.39 12.03
C PHE A 223 -5.86 -11.81 11.30
N SER A 224 -5.63 -11.25 10.11
CA SER A 224 -6.64 -10.88 9.11
C SER A 224 -6.64 -11.95 8.02
N ASN A 225 -7.82 -12.31 7.48
CA ASN A 225 -7.95 -13.22 6.33
C ASN A 225 -7.80 -12.52 4.97
N VAL A 226 -7.74 -11.18 4.95
CA VAL A 226 -7.70 -10.33 3.74
C VAL A 226 -6.50 -9.41 3.70
#